data_AF-A0ABD5JGN7-F1
#
_entry.id   AF-A0ABD5JGN7-F1
#
_cell.length_a   1.000
_cell.length_b   1.000
_cell.length_c   1.000
_cell.angle_alpha   90.00
_cell.angle_beta   90.00
_cell.angle_gamma   90.00
#
_symmetry.space_group_name_H-M   'P 1'
#
loop_
_entity.id
_entity.type
_entity.pdbx_description
1 polymer ?
#
loop_
_entity_poly.entity_id
_entity_poly.type
_entity_poly.pdbx_seq_one_letter_code
_entity_poly.pdbx_strand_id
1 'polypeptide(L)'
;MELASLARAALGRGGGAMGRTAEQRIAQAVMDALFGSGTLERLLADETIENICVNGCDAVWIRRADGTWQPGAPVAASDTELIELVRTLAASVDGEERRFDRGVPRLNLQLPDGSRLFAVMAVTGRVSLSVRRHRFPAASMDDTGHHQPRTSR
;
A
#
# COMPACT_ATOMS: atom_id res chain seq x y z
N MET A 1 -15.64 14.83 -15.37
CA MET A 1 -14.81 14.83 -16.60
C MET A 1 -13.89 16.05 -16.71
N GLU A 2 -13.76 16.89 -15.67
CA GLU A 2 -13.03 18.18 -15.75
C GLU A 2 -11.71 18.20 -14.93
N LEU A 3 -11.54 17.24 -14.01
CA LEU A 3 -10.33 17.13 -13.18
C LEU A 3 -9.13 16.55 -13.96
N ALA A 4 -9.37 15.62 -14.88
CA ALA A 4 -8.32 15.03 -15.72
C ALA A 4 -7.70 16.04 -16.71
N SER A 5 -8.47 17.05 -17.15
CA SER A 5 -7.98 18.11 -18.05
C SER A 5 -7.12 19.14 -17.32
N LEU A 6 -7.42 19.44 -16.06
CA LEU A 6 -6.61 20.34 -15.22
C LEU A 6 -5.23 19.75 -14.91
N ALA A 7 -5.15 18.44 -14.66
CA ALA A 7 -3.88 17.73 -14.45
C ALA A 7 -2.97 17.78 -15.70
N ARG A 8 -3.56 17.69 -16.90
CA ARG A 8 -2.81 17.81 -18.17
C ARG A 8 -2.36 19.23 -18.48
N ALA A 9 -3.14 20.25 -18.11
CA ALA A 9 -2.78 21.66 -18.36
C ALA A 9 -1.58 22.13 -17.53
N ALA A 10 -1.34 21.54 -16.35
CA ALA A 10 -0.21 21.88 -15.48
C ALA A 10 1.15 21.36 -15.99
N LEU A 11 1.16 20.34 -16.86
CA LEU A 11 2.39 19.74 -17.40
C LEU A 11 3.01 20.56 -18.55
N GLY A 12 2.33 21.60 -19.04
CA GLY A 12 2.72 22.36 -20.24
C GLY A 12 3.59 23.60 -20.03
N ARG A 13 3.90 24.01 -18.79
CA ARG A 13 4.75 25.19 -18.54
C ARG A 13 5.76 24.89 -17.45
N GLY A 14 6.96 24.49 -17.88
CA GLY A 14 8.13 24.49 -17.01
C GLY A 14 8.41 25.90 -16.48
N GLY A 15 8.70 26.01 -15.19
CA GLY A 15 9.18 27.25 -14.59
C GLY A 15 8.80 27.38 -13.11
N GLY A 16 9.57 26.73 -12.25
CA GLY A 16 9.52 26.93 -10.81
C GLY A 16 9.57 25.60 -10.09
N ALA A 17 10.62 25.39 -9.29
CA ALA A 17 10.68 24.28 -8.35
C ALA A 17 9.40 24.29 -7.53
N MET A 18 8.47 23.37 -7.84
CA MET A 18 7.27 23.17 -7.04
C MET A 18 7.77 22.89 -5.63
N GLY A 19 7.42 23.77 -4.69
CA GLY A 19 7.79 23.57 -3.29
C GLY A 19 7.38 22.16 -2.89
N ARG A 20 8.22 21.48 -2.11
CA ARG A 20 8.03 20.07 -1.70
C ARG A 20 6.61 19.77 -1.20
N THR A 21 5.92 20.77 -0.63
CA THR A 21 4.52 20.73 -0.19
C THR A 21 3.46 20.77 -1.30
N ALA A 22 3.74 21.34 -2.47
CA ALA A 22 2.87 21.28 -3.64
C ALA A 22 3.00 19.93 -4.35
N GLU A 23 4.22 19.40 -4.43
CA GLU A 23 4.48 18.05 -4.93
C GLU A 23 3.83 16.99 -4.03
N GLN A 24 3.97 17.10 -2.70
CA GLN A 24 3.27 16.26 -1.73
C GLN A 24 1.74 16.39 -1.80
N ARG A 25 1.20 17.59 -2.06
CA ARG A 25 -0.26 17.78 -2.21
C ARG A 25 -0.80 17.21 -3.51
N ILE A 26 -0.04 17.30 -4.59
CA ILE A 26 -0.39 16.67 -5.87
C ILE A 26 -0.25 15.16 -5.72
N ALA A 27 0.82 14.67 -5.09
CA ALA A 27 0.99 13.27 -4.74
C ALA A 27 -0.17 12.77 -3.89
N GLN A 28 -0.54 13.47 -2.81
CA GLN A 28 -1.68 13.10 -1.97
C GLN A 28 -3.00 13.19 -2.74
N ALA A 29 -3.22 14.18 -3.60
CA ALA A 29 -4.44 14.26 -4.41
C ALA A 29 -4.49 13.18 -5.50
N VAL A 30 -3.34 12.76 -6.04
CA VAL A 30 -3.20 11.62 -6.97
C VAL A 30 -3.38 10.32 -6.22
N MET A 31 -2.89 10.20 -4.99
CA MET A 31 -3.19 9.11 -4.08
C MET A 31 -4.69 9.09 -3.82
N ASP A 32 -5.31 10.15 -3.32
CA ASP A 32 -6.76 10.22 -3.08
C ASP A 32 -7.59 9.96 -4.36
N ALA A 33 -7.08 10.27 -5.55
CA ALA A 33 -7.73 9.93 -6.82
C ALA A 33 -7.52 8.47 -7.26
N LEU A 34 -6.36 7.86 -7.00
CA LEU A 34 -6.05 6.45 -7.26
C LEU A 34 -6.64 5.52 -6.19
N PHE A 35 -6.73 6.01 -4.96
CA PHE A 35 -7.27 5.34 -3.78
C PHE A 35 -8.78 5.54 -3.71
N GLY A 36 -9.31 6.74 -3.93
CA GLY A 36 -10.73 7.11 -3.73
C GLY A 36 -11.78 6.39 -4.59
N SER A 37 -11.37 5.44 -5.43
CA SER A 37 -12.26 4.46 -6.08
C SER A 37 -11.72 3.02 -6.08
N GLY A 38 -10.48 2.80 -5.64
CA GLY A 38 -9.71 1.57 -5.83
C GLY A 38 -10.01 0.48 -4.79
N THR A 39 -10.00 -0.78 -5.24
CA THR A 39 -10.17 -1.96 -4.36
C THR A 39 -9.13 -1.98 -3.24
N LEU A 40 -7.90 -1.55 -3.50
CA LEU A 40 -6.82 -1.59 -2.50
C LEU A 40 -7.07 -0.64 -1.32
N GLU A 41 -7.62 0.57 -1.54
CA GLU A 41 -7.95 1.49 -0.45
C GLU A 41 -8.97 0.89 0.50
N ARG A 42 -10.04 0.29 -0.03
CA ARG A 42 -11.07 -0.37 0.80
C ARG A 42 -10.48 -1.50 1.65
N LEU A 43 -9.50 -2.22 1.11
CA LEU A 43 -8.79 -3.26 1.85
C LEU A 43 -7.84 -2.67 2.92
N LEU A 44 -7.25 -1.51 2.67
CA LEU A 44 -6.40 -0.82 3.64
C LEU A 44 -7.21 -0.13 4.74
N ALA A 45 -8.43 0.32 4.44
CA ALA A 45 -9.34 0.94 5.40
C ALA A 45 -9.98 -0.08 6.36
N ASP A 46 -10.13 -1.35 5.94
CA ASP A 46 -10.69 -2.40 6.79
C ASP A 46 -9.71 -2.83 7.87
N GLU A 47 -9.89 -2.35 9.10
CA GLU A 47 -9.07 -2.68 10.29
C GLU A 47 -9.03 -4.18 10.64
N THR A 48 -9.95 -4.99 10.11
CA THR A 48 -9.92 -6.44 10.32
C THR A 48 -8.84 -7.13 9.48
N ILE A 49 -8.30 -6.48 8.46
CA ILE A 49 -7.28 -7.02 7.55
C ILE A 49 -5.87 -6.79 8.12
N GLU A 50 -5.10 -7.87 8.19
CA GLU A 50 -3.70 -7.88 8.67
C GLU A 50 -2.71 -7.92 7.50
N ASN A 51 -2.98 -8.77 6.51
CA ASN A 51 -2.11 -8.93 5.34
C ASN A 51 -2.92 -8.91 4.04
N ILE A 52 -2.40 -8.23 3.03
CA ILE A 52 -2.92 -8.24 1.66
C ILE A 52 -1.80 -8.77 0.77
N CYS A 53 -2.09 -9.82 0.01
CA CYS A 53 -1.17 -10.45 -0.93
C CYS A 53 -1.78 -10.39 -2.32
N VAL A 54 -1.06 -9.82 -3.28
CA VAL A 54 -1.49 -9.67 -4.67
C VAL A 54 -0.42 -10.31 -5.54
N ASN A 55 -0.79 -11.30 -6.33
CA ASN A 55 0.08 -11.93 -7.32
C ASN A 55 -0.53 -11.70 -8.69
N GLY A 56 -0.03 -10.71 -9.43
CA GLY A 56 -0.72 -10.16 -10.61
C GLY A 56 -2.00 -9.42 -10.23
N CYS A 57 -2.58 -8.71 -11.19
CA CYS A 57 -3.77 -7.87 -10.98
C CYS A 57 -5.00 -8.63 -10.44
N ASP A 58 -5.07 -9.95 -10.68
CA ASP A 58 -6.25 -10.80 -10.51
C ASP A 58 -6.19 -11.77 -9.33
N ALA A 59 -5.01 -12.18 -8.86
CA ALA A 59 -4.89 -13.12 -7.74
C ALA A 59 -4.62 -12.40 -6.41
N VAL A 60 -5.71 -12.03 -5.74
CA VAL A 60 -5.69 -11.29 -4.46
C VAL A 60 -6.09 -12.21 -3.31
N TRP A 61 -5.31 -12.18 -2.24
CA TRP A 61 -5.53 -12.92 -1.00
C TRP A 61 -5.44 -11.99 0.19
N ILE A 62 -6.39 -12.12 1.09
CA ILE A 62 -6.53 -11.27 2.28
C ILE A 62 -6.45 -12.17 3.49
N ARG A 63 -5.55 -11.83 4.43
CA ARG A 63 -5.53 -12.42 5.76
C ARG A 63 -6.13 -11.45 6.76
N ARG A 64 -7.15 -11.89 7.48
CA ARG A 64 -7.73 -11.13 8.59
C ARG A 64 -6.99 -11.38 9.90
N ALA A 65 -7.22 -10.51 10.86
CA ALA A 65 -6.64 -10.56 12.20
C ALA A 65 -7.08 -11.79 13.01
N ASP A 66 -8.18 -12.45 12.64
CA ASP A 66 -8.61 -13.74 13.19
C ASP A 66 -7.83 -14.93 12.62
N GLY A 67 -6.88 -14.67 11.70
CA GLY A 67 -6.07 -15.68 11.02
C GLY A 67 -6.69 -16.28 9.76
N THR A 68 -7.92 -15.91 9.41
CA THR A 68 -8.61 -16.45 8.22
C THR A 68 -8.03 -15.88 6.93
N TRP A 69 -7.96 -16.72 5.90
CA TRP A 69 -7.58 -16.35 4.54
C TRP A 69 -8.80 -16.38 3.63
N GLN A 70 -8.94 -15.36 2.79
CA GLN A 70 -10.00 -15.30 1.79
C GLN A 70 -9.50 -14.69 0.48
N PRO A 71 -10.08 -15.08 -0.67
CA PRO A 71 -9.84 -14.39 -1.92
C PRO A 71 -10.41 -12.96 -1.88
N GLY A 72 -9.70 -12.03 -2.50
CA GLY A 72 -10.13 -10.66 -2.70
C GLY A 72 -10.54 -10.39 -4.15
N ALA A 73 -11.20 -9.25 -4.38
CA ALA A 73 -11.43 -8.76 -5.74
C ALA A 73 -10.12 -8.26 -6.36
N PRO A 74 -10.00 -8.27 -7.71
CA PRO A 74 -8.87 -7.67 -8.41
C PRO A 74 -8.59 -6.23 -7.96
N VAL A 75 -7.31 -5.90 -7.81
CA VAL A 75 -6.86 -4.56 -7.40
C VAL A 75 -6.57 -3.63 -8.57
N ALA A 76 -6.47 -4.18 -9.79
CA ALA A 76 -6.29 -3.46 -11.04
C ALA A 76 -6.96 -4.26 -12.18
N ALA A 77 -7.23 -3.63 -13.33
CA ALA A 77 -7.78 -4.32 -14.49
C ALA A 77 -6.72 -5.06 -15.33
N SER A 78 -5.43 -4.75 -15.12
CA SER A 78 -4.32 -5.43 -15.80
C SER A 78 -3.01 -5.37 -15.00
N ASP A 79 -2.04 -6.23 -15.32
CA ASP A 79 -0.70 -6.19 -14.70
C ASP A 79 0.02 -4.87 -15.02
N THR A 80 -0.20 -4.28 -16.20
CA THR A 80 0.35 -2.96 -16.55
C THR A 80 -0.20 -1.87 -15.64
N GLU A 81 -1.50 -1.87 -15.39
CA GLU A 81 -2.12 -0.91 -14.48
C GLU A 81 -1.66 -1.12 -13.03
N LEU A 82 -1.44 -2.37 -12.60
CA LEU A 82 -0.84 -2.67 -11.31
C LEU A 82 0.59 -2.11 -11.18
N ILE A 83 1.40 -2.18 -12.24
CA ILE A 83 2.74 -1.56 -12.25
C ILE A 83 2.65 -0.04 -12.09
N GLU A 84 1.76 0.62 -12.84
CA GLU A 84 1.59 2.06 -12.79
C GLU A 84 1.02 2.52 -11.44
N LEU A 85 0.15 1.73 -10.82
CA LEU A 85 -0.31 1.93 -9.45
C LEU A 85 0.90 1.92 -8.50
N VAL A 86 1.72 0.86 -8.52
CA VAL A 86 2.91 0.75 -7.65
C VAL A 86 3.92 1.89 -7.87
N ARG A 87 4.12 2.31 -9.13
CA ARG A 87 4.98 3.47 -9.45
C ARG A 87 4.46 4.77 -8.88
N THR A 88 3.15 4.95 -8.94
CA THR A 88 2.54 6.16 -8.38
C THR A 88 2.65 6.18 -6.86
N LEU A 89 2.46 5.04 -6.20
CA LEU A 89 2.74 4.87 -4.77
C LEU A 89 4.19 5.22 -4.42
N ALA A 90 5.14 4.75 -5.23
CA ALA A 90 6.56 5.03 -5.02
C ALA A 90 6.91 6.51 -5.17
N ALA A 91 6.24 7.21 -6.08
CA ALA A 91 6.42 8.64 -6.29
C ALA A 91 5.82 9.48 -5.15
N SER A 92 4.73 9.01 -4.54
CA SER A 92 3.98 9.78 -3.55
C SER A 92 4.54 9.72 -2.14
N VAL A 93 5.21 8.63 -1.76
CA VAL A 93 5.76 8.49 -0.42
C VAL A 93 7.15 9.11 -0.33
N ASP A 94 7.45 9.73 0.81
CA ASP A 94 8.79 10.23 1.07
C ASP A 94 9.72 9.10 1.51
N GLY A 95 10.74 8.81 0.69
CA GLY A 95 11.72 7.76 0.97
C GLY A 95 12.86 7.68 -0.07
N GLU A 96 13.83 6.82 0.22
CA GLU A 96 15.02 6.53 -0.61
C GLU A 96 14.65 5.71 -1.86
N GLU A 97 13.68 4.80 -1.76
CA GLU A 97 13.28 3.90 -2.85
C GLU A 97 12.05 4.45 -3.60
N ARG A 98 12.28 5.24 -4.66
CA ARG A 98 11.21 5.82 -5.51
C ARG A 98 11.07 5.18 -6.89
N ARG A 99 11.96 4.25 -7.25
CA ARG A 99 11.99 3.64 -8.59
C ARG A 99 11.44 2.23 -8.56
N PHE A 100 10.52 1.96 -9.49
CA PHE A 100 9.99 0.63 -9.75
C PHE A 100 9.91 0.41 -11.26
N ASP A 101 10.93 -0.25 -11.81
CA ASP A 101 11.05 -0.51 -13.24
C ASP A 101 11.83 -1.82 -13.48
N ARG A 102 12.08 -2.19 -14.74
CA ARG A 102 12.77 -3.45 -15.05
C ARG A 102 14.23 -3.49 -14.55
N GLY A 103 14.87 -2.33 -14.38
CA GLY A 103 16.22 -2.22 -13.80
C GLY A 103 16.21 -2.20 -12.27
N VAL A 104 15.13 -1.68 -11.67
CA VAL A 104 14.90 -1.69 -10.21
C VAL A 104 13.55 -2.36 -9.93
N PRO A 105 13.49 -3.71 -9.97
CA PRO A 105 12.22 -4.45 -9.93
C PRO A 105 11.72 -4.71 -8.51
N ARG A 106 12.30 -4.09 -7.48
CA ARG A 106 11.96 -4.28 -6.07
C ARG A 106 11.71 -2.94 -5.43
N LEU A 107 10.70 -2.88 -4.56
CA LEU A 107 10.29 -1.66 -3.90
C LEU A 107 9.81 -1.97 -2.48
N ASN A 108 10.29 -1.21 -1.50
CA ASN A 108 9.80 -1.20 -0.13
C ASN A 108 9.29 0.19 0.23
N LEU A 109 8.03 0.30 0.60
CA LEU A 109 7.42 1.56 1.03
C LEU A 109 6.85 1.44 2.44
N GLN A 110 6.95 2.52 3.21
CA GLN A 110 6.09 2.75 4.36
C GLN A 110 4.94 3.66 3.92
N LEU A 111 3.72 3.17 4.08
CA LEU A 111 2.50 3.90 3.77
C LEU A 111 2.17 4.91 4.90
N PRO A 112 1.36 5.95 4.62
CA PRO A 112 1.02 6.97 5.62
C PRO A 112 0.30 6.43 6.86
N ASP A 113 -0.41 5.30 6.73
CA ASP A 113 -1.06 4.58 7.84
C ASP A 113 -0.08 3.77 8.71
N GLY A 114 1.22 3.83 8.38
CA GLY A 114 2.29 3.07 9.03
C GLY A 114 2.46 1.64 8.49
N SER A 115 1.58 1.19 7.60
CA SER A 115 1.68 -0.14 6.97
C SER A 115 2.91 -0.23 6.06
N ARG A 116 3.40 -1.45 5.85
CA ARG A 116 4.55 -1.71 4.97
C ARG A 116 4.10 -2.38 3.69
N LEU A 117 4.43 -1.78 2.56
CA LEU A 117 4.20 -2.34 1.24
C LEU A 117 5.53 -2.82 0.67
N PHE A 118 5.53 -4.07 0.20
CA PHE A 118 6.61 -4.65 -0.58
C PHE A 118 6.09 -5.02 -1.96
N ALA A 119 6.79 -4.62 -3.02
CA ALA A 119 6.48 -5.02 -4.38
C ALA A 119 7.71 -5.57 -5.10
N VAL A 120 7.49 -6.59 -5.93
CA VAL A 120 8.51 -7.16 -6.82
C VAL A 120 7.92 -7.43 -8.21
N MET A 121 8.67 -7.06 -9.25
CA MET A 121 8.32 -7.31 -10.64
C MET A 121 9.09 -8.52 -11.17
N ALA A 122 8.37 -9.52 -11.68
CA ALA A 122 8.97 -10.63 -12.40
C ALA A 122 9.42 -10.20 -13.80
N VAL A 123 10.34 -10.96 -14.41
CA VAL A 123 10.81 -10.71 -15.79
C VAL A 123 9.66 -10.74 -16.80
N THR A 124 8.61 -11.51 -16.51
CA THR A 124 7.38 -11.59 -17.33
C THR A 124 6.52 -10.33 -17.27
N GLY A 125 6.83 -9.35 -16.41
CA GLY A 125 6.01 -8.16 -16.17
C GLY A 125 4.93 -8.35 -15.12
N ARG A 126 4.79 -9.55 -14.53
CA ARG A 126 3.83 -9.78 -13.46
C ARG A 126 4.37 -9.25 -12.13
N VAL A 127 3.56 -8.50 -11.39
CA VAL A 127 3.93 -7.92 -10.09
C VAL A 127 3.39 -8.77 -8.95
N SER A 128 4.23 -9.03 -7.96
CA SER A 128 3.80 -9.52 -6.66
C SER A 128 3.88 -8.36 -5.67
N LEU A 129 2.79 -8.11 -4.93
CA LEU A 129 2.66 -7.07 -3.94
C LEU A 129 2.17 -7.66 -2.61
N SER A 130 2.78 -7.24 -1.51
CA SER A 130 2.37 -7.60 -0.16
C SER A 130 2.27 -6.34 0.69
N VAL A 131 1.13 -6.14 1.34
CA VAL A 131 0.96 -5.12 2.37
C VAL A 131 0.78 -5.80 3.71
N ARG A 132 1.58 -5.37 4.70
CA ARG A 132 1.49 -5.81 6.08
C ARG A 132 1.10 -4.63 6.95
N ARG A 133 0.01 -4.79 7.68
CA ARG A 133 -0.53 -3.74 8.55
C ARG A 133 -0.01 -3.96 9.97
N HIS A 134 0.52 -2.89 10.58
CA HIS A 134 0.92 -2.92 11.97
C HIS A 134 -0.30 -2.65 12.84
N ARG A 135 -0.91 -3.71 13.38
CA ARG A 135 -1.88 -3.55 14.46
C ARG A 135 -1.10 -3.44 15.76
N PHE A 136 -1.29 -2.37 16.52
CA PHE A 136 -1.12 -2.45 17.96
C PHE A 136 -2.28 -3.32 18.44
N PRO A 137 -2.05 -4.56 18.92
CA PRO A 137 -3.11 -5.24 19.62
C PRO A 137 -3.48 -4.29 20.76
N ALA A 138 -4.76 -3.94 20.88
CA ALA A 138 -5.29 -3.63 22.19
C ALA A 138 -5.25 -4.93 22.99
N ALA A 139 -4.04 -5.38 23.34
CA ALA A 139 -3.86 -6.17 24.53
C ALA A 139 -4.23 -5.20 25.64
N SER A 140 -5.51 -5.24 26.03
CA SER A 140 -5.88 -4.83 27.37
C SER A 140 -4.90 -5.58 28.29
N MET A 141 -4.04 -4.80 28.91
CA MET A 141 -3.01 -5.23 29.83
C MET A 141 -3.74 -5.64 31.12
N ASP A 142 -4.46 -6.76 31.07
CA ASP A 142 -5.27 -7.28 32.18
C ASP A 142 -5.28 -8.82 32.19
N ASP A 143 -4.18 -9.43 31.75
CA ASP A 143 -3.89 -10.84 32.04
C ASP A 143 -2.45 -11.00 32.50
N THR A 144 -2.16 -10.49 33.71
CA THR A 144 -1.11 -11.08 34.54
C THR A 144 -1.80 -11.95 35.58
N GLY A 145 -2.36 -13.08 35.14
CA GLY A 145 -2.77 -14.15 36.03
C GLY A 145 -1.60 -14.59 36.90
N HIS A 146 -1.72 -14.35 38.21
CA HIS A 146 -0.80 -14.79 39.24
C HIS A 146 -0.49 -16.29 39.13
N HIS A 147 0.69 -16.63 38.61
CA HIS A 147 1.24 -17.98 38.76
C HIS A 147 2.02 -18.05 40.08
N GLN A 148 1.35 -18.52 41.13
CA GLN A 148 1.98 -18.80 42.42
C GLN A 148 2.87 -20.05 42.27
N PRO A 149 4.17 -19.99 42.62
CA PRO A 149 5.04 -21.15 42.49
C PRO A 149 4.63 -22.21 43.52
N ARG A 150 4.25 -23.40 43.03
CA ARG A 150 4.09 -24.58 43.88
C ARG A 150 5.46 -25.02 44.39
N THR A 151 5.70 -24.82 45.67
CA THR A 151 6.77 -25.49 46.39
C THR A 151 6.39 -26.97 46.54
N SER A 152 7.20 -27.88 46.01
CA SER A 152 7.14 -29.29 46.37
C SER A 152 8.41 -29.66 47.14
N ARG A 153 8.14 -30.31 48.26
CA ARG A 153 9.02 -30.76 49.32
C ARG A 153 9.82 -32.00 48.93
#